data_AF-A0A2V8APP8-F1
#
_entry.id   AF-A0A2V8APP8-F1
#
_cell.length_a   1.000
_cell.length_b   1.000
_cell.length_c   1.000
_cell.angle_alpha   90.00
_cell.angle_beta   90.00
_cell.angle_gamma   90.00
#
_symmetry.space_group_name_H-M   'P 1'
#
loop_
_entity.id
_entity.type
_entity.pdbx_description
1 polymer ?
#
loop_
_entity_poly.entity_id
_entity_poly.type
_entity_poly.pdbx_seq_one_letter_code
_entity_poly.pdbx_strand_id
1 'polypeptide(L)'
;MRVSPAKIVAVIALTSLLAAAVSIDVVKTMGVKSDEATYVMMALSVAYDHDLTYQRRDLERYVGIYRYGPDGIFLKRGKQLRVAVDRTPPFIHLVKRTDRQVDRLYFGKAFVYPIVAAPFVRLLGLNGIFVLHVLLLFLACACAYTFLAATSRPTAALVYTLAFVAASCVPVYLVFLTPEVFHFTLVVAAYFLWLYKEVAPEGGYGLLRAKATDVFAAVLLGIATYSKPSHGLLIAPIVLWAWWRREYLRGFAAGAVCVVTAAVLFGVTALNSGELNYQGGDRKTFIGRFPFDGGADDAWSARGREMSTNDADTDSVLRDFPNRFAHNVEYFLIGRHFGFVPYFFPGVVAVLLWLLSRQRTELWRLLVFLAVVGSAIGLLVFFPYSWSGGGGPPGNRYFMSVYAALFFLTPPLTSTLPGLVAWLGGSLFTAKMLVNPFAAAMHPNEIASKGFARRLPVEVTMANDLPIMLEGPRAHEWFSDVLLYFLDEHAYFPEEIDPHHRKGVWIAGDGRADILVRCEWAIDHLQVTAESPITTTFVVSMGAGESRIALVPGKPATFDVKASGVRDQRSYAYLLSARSTEGFTPRLHDPASNDFRNLGVLMRFTAVAAAR
;
A
#
# COMPACT_ATOMS: atom_id res chain seq x y z
N MET A 1 -33.67 18.55 -24.44
CA MET A 1 -32.90 17.45 -23.83
C MET A 1 -32.77 17.70 -22.34
N ARG A 2 -33.35 16.86 -21.45
CA ARG A 2 -33.12 16.98 -20.00
C ARG A 2 -31.71 16.47 -19.69
N VAL A 3 -30.83 17.32 -19.17
CA VAL A 3 -29.50 16.91 -18.70
C VAL A 3 -29.71 15.99 -17.49
N SER A 4 -29.09 14.80 -17.49
CA SER A 4 -29.24 13.88 -16.35
C SER A 4 -28.51 14.45 -15.13
N PRO A 5 -29.06 14.33 -13.90
CA PRO A 5 -28.41 14.79 -12.69
C PRO A 5 -26.98 14.25 -12.52
N ALA A 6 -26.73 13.00 -12.91
CA ALA A 6 -25.40 12.39 -12.88
C ALA A 6 -24.38 13.13 -13.76
N LYS A 7 -24.78 13.63 -14.94
CA LYS A 7 -23.88 14.43 -15.80
C LYS A 7 -23.54 15.77 -15.16
N ILE A 8 -24.51 16.40 -14.50
CA ILE A 8 -24.28 17.66 -13.78
C ILE A 8 -23.29 17.44 -12.64
N VAL A 9 -23.52 16.42 -11.80
CA VAL A 9 -22.60 16.05 -10.71
C VAL A 9 -21.20 15.74 -11.26
N ALA A 10 -21.11 14.97 -12.35
CA ALA A 10 -19.84 14.62 -12.98
C ALA A 10 -19.06 15.85 -13.46
N VAL A 11 -19.72 16.79 -14.15
CA VAL A 11 -19.09 18.02 -14.64
C VAL A 11 -18.62 18.90 -13.48
N ILE A 12 -19.45 19.09 -12.45
CA ILE A 12 -19.09 19.90 -11.28
C ILE A 12 -17.90 19.26 -10.54
N ALA A 13 -17.96 17.96 -10.28
CA ALA A 13 -16.90 17.25 -9.57
C ALA A 13 -15.58 17.28 -10.36
N LEU A 14 -15.61 16.98 -11.66
CA LEU A 14 -14.42 17.01 -12.51
C LEU A 14 -13.81 18.42 -12.56
N THR A 15 -14.63 19.44 -12.80
CA THR A 15 -14.15 20.82 -12.89
C THR A 15 -13.52 21.28 -11.57
N SER A 16 -14.17 20.96 -10.44
CA SER A 16 -13.66 21.31 -9.11
C SER A 16 -12.34 20.60 -8.79
N LEU A 17 -12.25 19.30 -9.09
CA LEU A 17 -11.03 18.53 -8.85
C LEU A 17 -9.87 18.94 -9.77
N LEU A 18 -10.14 19.26 -11.04
CA LEU A 18 -9.14 19.78 -11.96
C LEU A 18 -8.64 21.16 -11.54
N ALA A 19 -9.56 22.05 -11.14
CA ALA A 19 -9.20 23.36 -10.60
C ALA A 19 -8.30 23.21 -9.36
N ALA A 20 -8.64 22.30 -8.45
CA ALA A 20 -7.80 21.98 -7.29
C ALA A 20 -6.43 21.41 -7.71
N ALA A 21 -6.40 20.44 -8.63
CA ALA A 21 -5.17 19.80 -9.09
C ALA A 21 -4.17 20.76 -9.73
N VAL A 22 -4.66 21.78 -10.45
CA VAL A 22 -3.81 22.82 -11.05
C VAL A 22 -3.35 23.84 -10.00
N SER A 23 -4.18 24.13 -8.99
CA SER A 23 -3.95 25.22 -8.03
C SER A 23 -3.10 24.82 -6.82
N ILE A 24 -3.04 23.54 -6.45
CA ILE A 24 -2.26 23.06 -5.31
C ILE A 24 -0.77 23.03 -5.67
N ASP A 25 0.09 23.57 -4.82
CA ASP A 25 1.55 23.44 -4.95
C ASP A 25 1.97 22.08 -4.36
N VAL A 26 1.97 21.03 -5.19
CA VAL A 26 2.25 19.66 -4.76
C VAL A 26 3.65 19.53 -4.14
N VAL A 27 4.62 20.26 -4.70
CA VAL A 27 6.02 20.26 -4.27
C VAL A 27 6.16 20.68 -2.81
N LYS A 28 5.49 21.77 -2.43
CA LYS A 28 5.54 22.29 -1.06
C LYS A 28 4.60 21.56 -0.09
N THR A 29 3.47 21.04 -0.58
CA THR A 29 2.42 20.50 0.29
C THR A 29 2.74 19.08 0.77
N MET A 30 3.34 18.24 -0.08
CA MET A 30 3.61 16.84 0.25
C MET A 30 5.11 16.55 0.38
N GLY A 31 5.95 17.18 -0.44
CA GLY A 31 7.29 16.64 -0.69
C GLY A 31 7.22 15.31 -1.45
N VAL A 32 8.23 14.46 -1.30
CA VAL A 32 8.31 13.15 -1.96
C VAL A 32 8.64 12.07 -0.92
N LYS A 33 7.97 10.92 -1.03
CA LYS A 33 8.17 9.78 -0.12
C LYS A 33 8.53 8.49 -0.82
N SER A 34 9.41 7.73 -0.17
CA SER A 34 9.72 6.36 -0.59
C SER A 34 10.09 6.30 -2.08
N ASP A 35 9.43 5.45 -2.86
CA ASP A 35 9.75 5.25 -4.27
C ASP A 35 9.18 6.30 -5.24
N GLU A 36 8.42 7.30 -4.75
CA GLU A 36 7.87 8.40 -5.55
C GLU A 36 8.94 9.16 -6.33
N ALA A 37 10.11 9.39 -5.72
CA ALA A 37 11.21 10.11 -6.34
C ALA A 37 11.60 9.49 -7.68
N THR A 38 11.53 8.15 -7.76
CA THR A 38 11.85 7.42 -9.00
C THR A 38 10.83 7.74 -10.09
N TYR A 39 9.53 7.69 -9.79
CA TYR A 39 8.48 7.94 -10.79
C TYR A 39 8.45 9.41 -11.24
N VAL A 40 8.64 10.34 -10.29
CA VAL A 40 8.73 11.78 -10.57
C VAL A 40 9.90 12.09 -11.49
N MET A 41 11.10 11.56 -11.17
CA MET A 41 12.28 11.81 -12.00
C MET A 41 12.19 11.13 -13.36
N MET A 42 11.60 9.93 -13.45
CA MET A 42 11.32 9.30 -14.74
C MET A 42 10.37 10.15 -15.59
N ALA A 43 9.30 10.70 -15.00
CA ALA A 43 8.35 11.52 -15.74
C ALA A 43 8.98 12.83 -16.23
N LEU A 44 9.83 13.45 -15.39
CA LEU A 44 10.63 14.61 -15.78
C LEU A 44 11.62 14.28 -16.91
N SER A 45 12.38 13.19 -16.78
CA SER A 45 13.35 12.75 -17.79
C SER A 45 12.68 12.51 -19.14
N VAL A 46 11.54 11.83 -19.17
CA VAL A 46 10.76 11.64 -20.42
C VAL A 46 10.21 12.97 -20.94
N ALA A 47 9.67 13.83 -20.07
CA ALA A 47 9.03 15.08 -20.47
C ALA A 47 10.02 16.12 -21.06
N TYR A 48 11.26 16.13 -20.59
CA TYR A 48 12.24 17.14 -20.97
C TYR A 48 13.36 16.60 -21.87
N ASP A 49 13.75 15.33 -21.69
CA ASP A 49 14.91 14.74 -22.35
C ASP A 49 14.55 13.57 -23.28
N HIS A 50 13.31 13.08 -23.25
CA HIS A 50 12.81 11.96 -24.07
C HIS A 50 13.58 10.64 -23.85
N ASP A 51 14.12 10.44 -22.65
CA ASP A 51 14.82 9.21 -22.27
C ASP A 51 14.38 8.69 -20.88
N LEU A 52 14.95 7.55 -20.48
CA LEU A 52 14.68 6.89 -19.19
C LEU A 52 16.01 6.57 -18.48
N THR A 53 16.98 7.46 -18.62
CA THR A 53 18.30 7.35 -18.00
C THR A 53 18.46 8.37 -16.90
N TYR A 54 19.19 8.01 -15.86
CA TYR A 54 19.47 8.91 -14.76
C TYR A 54 20.82 9.59 -15.00
N GLN A 55 20.79 10.91 -15.14
CA GLN A 55 21.95 11.75 -15.39
C GLN A 55 22.01 12.90 -14.38
N ARG A 56 23.16 13.58 -14.32
CA ARG A 56 23.35 14.76 -13.48
C ARG A 56 22.28 15.84 -13.69
N ARG A 57 21.86 16.08 -14.95
CA ARG A 57 20.80 17.03 -15.28
C ARG A 57 19.44 16.69 -14.65
N ASP A 58 19.14 15.41 -14.48
CA ASP A 58 17.90 14.97 -13.83
C ASP A 58 17.95 15.30 -12.34
N LEU A 59 19.09 15.06 -11.71
CA LEU A 59 19.33 15.45 -10.32
C LEU A 59 19.27 16.96 -10.13
N GLU A 60 19.92 17.74 -11.00
CA GLU A 60 19.88 19.21 -10.96
C GLU A 60 18.46 19.75 -11.15
N ARG A 61 17.68 19.16 -12.06
CA ARG A 61 16.26 19.51 -12.26
C ARG A 61 15.44 19.19 -11.02
N TYR A 62 15.60 18.00 -10.44
CA TYR A 62 14.88 17.59 -9.25
C TYR A 62 15.20 18.49 -8.04
N VAL A 63 16.49 18.71 -7.77
CA VAL A 63 16.97 19.58 -6.68
C VAL A 63 16.55 21.03 -6.93
N GLY A 64 16.53 21.49 -8.18
CA GLY A 64 16.01 22.80 -8.54
C GLY A 64 14.53 23.01 -8.16
N ILE A 65 13.73 21.95 -8.25
CA ILE A 65 12.29 21.95 -7.91
C ILE A 65 12.10 21.80 -6.39
N TYR A 66 12.65 20.73 -5.81
CA TYR A 66 12.38 20.35 -4.41
C TYR A 66 13.29 21.03 -3.39
N ARG A 67 14.44 21.56 -3.81
CA ARG A 67 15.50 22.14 -2.95
C ARG A 67 16.18 21.14 -2.01
N TYR A 68 15.90 19.85 -2.17
CA TYR A 68 16.58 18.73 -1.52
C TYR A 68 16.69 17.55 -2.51
N GLY A 69 17.44 16.52 -2.13
CA GLY A 69 17.72 15.38 -3.01
C GLY A 69 16.60 14.32 -3.05
N PRO A 70 16.59 13.46 -4.07
CA PRO A 70 15.51 12.49 -4.32
C PRO A 70 15.60 11.26 -3.41
N ASP A 71 15.31 11.42 -2.12
CA ASP A 71 15.31 10.32 -1.15
C ASP A 71 14.37 9.18 -1.57
N GLY A 72 14.90 7.95 -1.51
CA GLY A 72 14.18 6.75 -1.91
C GLY A 72 14.19 6.48 -3.41
N ILE A 73 14.99 7.21 -4.20
CA ILE A 73 15.20 6.91 -5.62
C ILE A 73 15.80 5.51 -5.81
N PHE A 74 15.24 4.77 -6.77
CA PHE A 74 15.76 3.46 -7.18
C PHE A 74 16.47 3.58 -8.52
N LEU A 75 17.74 3.22 -8.52
CA LEU A 75 18.61 3.25 -9.70
C LEU A 75 19.19 1.86 -9.92
N LYS A 76 19.54 1.57 -11.17
CA LYS A 76 20.23 0.34 -11.56
C LYS A 76 21.33 0.62 -12.58
N ARG A 77 22.40 -0.17 -12.53
CA ARG A 77 23.41 -0.17 -13.59
C ARG A 77 22.92 -0.95 -14.80
N GLY A 78 23.25 -0.46 -16.00
CA GLY A 78 22.92 -1.12 -17.25
C GLY A 78 23.64 -2.45 -17.42
N LYS A 79 23.14 -3.28 -18.34
CA LYS A 79 23.84 -4.46 -18.87
C LYS A 79 23.81 -4.47 -20.40
N GLN A 80 24.74 -5.20 -21.00
CA GLN A 80 24.63 -5.58 -22.40
C GLN A 80 23.94 -6.94 -22.48
N LEU A 81 22.76 -6.96 -23.08
CA LEU A 81 22.04 -8.18 -23.39
C LEU A 81 22.42 -8.67 -24.80
N ARG A 82 22.92 -9.90 -24.91
CA ARG A 82 23.13 -10.59 -26.19
C ARG A 82 22.31 -11.87 -26.22
N VAL A 83 21.60 -12.08 -27.31
CA VAL A 83 20.97 -13.37 -27.60
C VAL A 83 22.02 -14.26 -28.25
N ALA A 84 22.41 -15.33 -27.56
CA ALA A 84 23.22 -16.41 -28.11
C ALA A 84 22.31 -17.56 -28.52
N VAL A 85 22.56 -18.15 -29.68
CA VAL A 85 21.82 -19.31 -30.17
C VAL A 85 22.78 -20.49 -30.18
N ASP A 86 22.51 -21.46 -29.34
CA ASP A 86 23.35 -22.66 -29.18
C ASP A 86 22.63 -23.89 -29.72
N ARG A 87 23.39 -24.96 -29.99
CA ARG A 87 22.85 -26.23 -30.54
C ARG A 87 22.24 -27.14 -29.47
N THR A 88 22.28 -26.73 -28.20
CA THR A 88 21.78 -27.50 -27.06
C THR A 88 20.62 -26.77 -26.39
N PRO A 89 19.54 -27.47 -26.02
CA PRO A 89 18.43 -26.86 -25.31
C PRO A 89 18.86 -26.37 -23.91
N PRO A 90 18.43 -25.16 -23.47
CA PRO A 90 17.60 -24.20 -24.20
C PRO A 90 18.38 -23.48 -25.31
N PHE A 91 18.01 -23.68 -26.58
CA PHE A 91 18.75 -23.22 -27.77
C PHE A 91 18.97 -21.70 -27.85
N ILE A 92 18.30 -20.92 -27.00
CA ILE A 92 18.42 -19.46 -26.93
C ILE A 92 18.86 -19.10 -25.51
N HIS A 93 20.08 -18.57 -25.41
CA HIS A 93 20.65 -18.08 -24.16
C HIS A 93 20.71 -16.55 -24.16
N LEU A 94 20.29 -15.94 -23.07
CA LEU A 94 20.47 -14.51 -22.83
C LEU A 94 21.79 -14.30 -22.08
N VAL A 95 22.84 -13.90 -22.82
CA VAL A 95 24.14 -13.56 -22.24
C VAL A 95 24.10 -12.12 -21.78
N LYS A 96 24.22 -11.90 -20.47
CA LYS A 96 24.31 -10.57 -19.86
C LYS A 96 25.77 -10.25 -19.59
N ARG A 97 26.26 -9.12 -20.10
CA ARG A 97 27.58 -8.56 -19.77
C ARG A 97 27.41 -7.22 -19.06
N THR A 98 28.43 -6.79 -18.31
CA THR A 98 28.47 -5.43 -17.78
C THR A 98 28.35 -4.42 -18.91
N ASP A 99 27.65 -3.32 -18.66
CA ASP A 99 27.59 -2.23 -19.63
C ASP A 99 29.00 -1.68 -19.88
N ARG A 100 29.29 -1.31 -21.14
CA ARG A 100 30.55 -0.66 -21.50
C ARG A 100 30.67 0.73 -20.88
N GLN A 101 29.54 1.36 -20.57
CA GLN A 101 29.48 2.61 -19.82
C GLN A 101 29.07 2.30 -18.38
N VAL A 102 30.06 2.08 -17.51
CA VAL A 102 29.84 1.76 -16.08
C VAL A 102 29.23 2.93 -15.29
N ASP A 103 29.34 4.15 -15.82
CA ASP A 103 28.81 5.36 -15.20
C ASP A 103 27.34 5.62 -15.54
N ARG A 104 26.75 4.84 -16.45
CA ARG A 104 25.35 5.05 -16.89
C ARG A 104 24.37 4.35 -15.96
N LEU A 105 23.49 5.15 -15.36
CA LEU A 105 22.45 4.67 -14.46
C LEU A 105 21.07 4.77 -15.13
N TYR A 106 20.20 3.83 -14.78
CA TYR A 106 18.82 3.75 -15.26
C TYR A 106 17.86 3.70 -14.08
N PHE A 107 16.65 4.18 -14.28
CA PHE A 107 15.62 4.10 -13.24
C PHE A 107 15.17 2.65 -13.00
N GLY A 108 14.98 2.28 -11.73
CA GLY A 108 14.68 0.92 -11.27
C GLY A 108 13.21 0.62 -11.03
N LYS A 109 12.29 1.19 -11.82
CA LYS A 109 10.83 1.04 -11.74
C LYS A 109 10.19 0.95 -13.14
N ALA A 110 8.92 0.54 -13.19
CA ALA A 110 8.17 0.41 -14.45
C ALA A 110 7.98 1.77 -15.12
N PHE A 111 8.21 1.84 -16.44
CA PHE A 111 8.25 3.12 -17.16
C PHE A 111 6.91 3.60 -17.70
N VAL A 112 5.90 2.73 -17.82
CA VAL A 112 4.67 3.07 -18.55
C VAL A 112 3.92 4.24 -17.91
N TYR A 113 3.76 4.24 -16.59
CA TYR A 113 3.11 5.35 -15.88
C TYR A 113 3.87 6.68 -16.05
N PRO A 114 5.19 6.76 -15.84
CA PRO A 114 5.96 7.97 -16.12
C PRO A 114 5.81 8.49 -17.57
N ILE A 115 5.77 7.60 -18.58
CA ILE A 115 5.54 8.00 -19.97
C ILE A 115 4.16 8.61 -20.16
N VAL A 116 3.12 8.02 -19.55
CA VAL A 116 1.75 8.56 -19.62
C VAL A 116 1.65 9.90 -18.88
N ALA A 117 2.41 10.08 -17.80
CA ALA A 117 2.46 11.32 -17.02
C ALA A 117 3.26 12.44 -17.71
N ALA A 118 4.28 12.10 -18.51
CA ALA A 118 5.22 13.05 -19.08
C ALA A 118 4.57 14.21 -19.88
N PRO A 119 3.54 14.01 -20.74
CA PRO A 119 2.87 15.12 -21.42
C PRO A 119 2.22 16.11 -20.45
N PHE A 120 1.63 15.63 -19.36
CA PHE A 120 1.04 16.50 -18.35
C PHE A 120 2.12 17.23 -17.55
N VAL A 121 3.22 16.54 -17.24
CA VAL A 121 4.40 17.14 -16.59
C VAL A 121 5.02 18.24 -17.44
N ARG A 122 5.06 18.04 -18.76
CA ARG A 122 5.56 19.03 -19.72
C ARG A 122 4.69 20.27 -19.78
N LEU A 123 3.37 20.12 -19.67
CA LEU A 123 2.41 21.22 -19.81
C LEU A 123 2.18 22.00 -18.50
N LEU A 124 2.15 21.30 -17.36
CA LEU A 124 1.68 21.84 -16.08
C LEU A 124 2.70 21.68 -14.94
N GLY A 125 3.94 21.27 -15.25
CA GLY A 125 4.91 20.90 -14.23
C GLY A 125 4.44 19.70 -13.41
N LEU A 126 4.87 19.57 -12.16
CA LEU A 126 4.51 18.40 -11.34
C LEU A 126 3.00 18.30 -11.02
N ASN A 127 2.27 19.42 -11.06
CA ASN A 127 0.80 19.41 -10.96
C ASN A 127 0.14 18.62 -12.11
N GLY A 128 0.85 18.45 -13.23
CA GLY A 128 0.42 17.58 -14.32
C GLY A 128 0.16 16.14 -13.89
N ILE A 129 0.90 15.61 -12.92
CA ILE A 129 0.68 14.26 -12.38
C ILE A 129 -0.67 14.19 -11.65
N PHE A 130 -0.99 15.21 -10.84
CA PHE A 130 -2.29 15.30 -10.15
C PHE A 130 -3.44 15.42 -11.14
N VAL A 131 -3.28 16.24 -12.17
CA VAL A 131 -4.28 16.37 -13.24
C VAL A 131 -4.51 15.01 -13.92
N LEU A 132 -3.44 14.28 -14.24
CA LEU A 132 -3.56 12.92 -14.77
C LEU A 132 -4.34 12.01 -13.80
N HIS A 133 -4.03 12.03 -12.50
CA HIS A 133 -4.75 11.21 -11.51
C HIS A 133 -6.24 11.53 -11.42
N VAL A 134 -6.60 12.82 -11.44
CA VAL A 134 -8.01 13.25 -11.46
C VAL A 134 -8.72 12.74 -12.72
N LEU A 135 -8.09 12.85 -13.89
CA LEU A 135 -8.65 12.36 -15.15
C LEU A 135 -8.81 10.84 -15.17
N LEU A 136 -7.82 10.10 -14.65
CA LEU A 136 -7.87 8.65 -14.54
C LEU A 136 -8.97 8.19 -13.58
N LEU A 137 -9.12 8.84 -12.42
CA LEU A 137 -10.18 8.49 -11.48
C LEU A 137 -11.56 8.84 -12.03
N PHE A 138 -11.68 9.98 -12.72
CA PHE A 138 -12.91 10.35 -13.41
C PHE A 138 -13.30 9.32 -14.47
N LEU A 139 -12.34 8.85 -15.28
CA LEU A 139 -12.56 7.78 -16.26
C LEU A 139 -13.03 6.49 -15.58
N ALA A 140 -12.40 6.09 -14.48
CA ALA A 140 -12.82 4.92 -13.71
C ALA A 140 -14.26 5.06 -13.19
N CYS A 141 -14.60 6.19 -12.58
CA CYS A 141 -15.96 6.49 -12.12
C CYS A 141 -16.97 6.50 -13.28
N ALA A 142 -16.61 7.04 -14.45
CA ALA A 142 -17.47 7.07 -15.63
C ALA A 142 -17.74 5.66 -16.17
N CYS A 143 -16.71 4.81 -16.28
CA CYS A 143 -16.85 3.40 -16.66
C CYS A 143 -17.72 2.63 -15.65
N ALA A 144 -17.42 2.75 -14.36
CA ALA A 144 -18.15 2.09 -13.28
C ALA A 144 -19.63 2.52 -13.23
N TYR A 145 -19.89 3.82 -13.27
CA TYR A 145 -21.26 4.36 -13.32
C TYR A 145 -22.01 3.87 -14.56
N THR A 146 -21.38 3.92 -15.73
CA THR A 146 -22.00 3.50 -17.00
C THR A 146 -22.36 2.02 -16.98
N PHE A 147 -21.50 1.17 -16.41
CA PHE A 147 -21.77 -0.25 -16.20
C PHE A 147 -22.98 -0.46 -15.29
N LEU A 148 -22.95 0.12 -14.10
CA LEU A 148 -23.97 -0.14 -13.08
C LEU A 148 -25.33 0.48 -13.44
N ALA A 149 -25.32 1.66 -14.06
CA ALA A 149 -26.53 2.35 -14.51
C ALA A 149 -27.21 1.66 -15.70
N ALA A 150 -26.54 0.73 -16.39
CA ALA A 150 -27.14 -0.04 -17.48
C ALA A 150 -28.28 -0.94 -16.98
N THR A 151 -28.22 -1.39 -15.73
CA THR A 151 -29.21 -2.31 -15.12
C THR A 151 -29.83 -1.78 -13.83
N SER A 152 -29.32 -0.68 -13.28
CA SER A 152 -29.76 -0.11 -11.99
C SER A 152 -30.51 1.21 -12.17
N ARG A 153 -31.21 1.65 -11.12
CA ARG A 153 -31.71 3.04 -11.07
C ARG A 153 -30.51 4.01 -11.15
N PRO A 154 -30.53 5.05 -12.01
CA PRO A 154 -29.38 5.94 -12.21
C PRO A 154 -28.86 6.59 -10.92
N THR A 155 -29.76 7.00 -10.02
CA THR A 155 -29.37 7.59 -8.73
C THR A 155 -28.72 6.57 -7.80
N ALA A 156 -29.21 5.33 -7.75
CA ALA A 156 -28.60 4.25 -6.98
C ALA A 156 -27.21 3.91 -7.51
N ALA A 157 -27.05 3.81 -8.84
CA ALA A 157 -25.76 3.58 -9.48
C ALA A 157 -24.76 4.71 -9.18
N LEU A 158 -25.19 5.97 -9.24
CA LEU A 158 -24.35 7.12 -8.92
C LEU A 158 -23.90 7.10 -7.47
N VAL A 159 -24.83 6.97 -6.52
CA VAL A 159 -24.51 6.97 -5.08
C VAL A 159 -23.56 5.83 -4.74
N TYR A 160 -23.80 4.63 -5.27
CA TYR A 160 -22.94 3.48 -5.02
C TYR A 160 -21.56 3.62 -5.69
N THR A 161 -21.48 4.12 -6.93
CA THR A 161 -20.19 4.34 -7.62
C THR A 161 -19.33 5.36 -6.87
N LEU A 162 -19.95 6.47 -6.42
CA LEU A 162 -19.26 7.46 -5.62
C LEU A 162 -18.84 6.89 -4.26
N ALA A 163 -19.69 6.10 -3.60
CA ALA A 163 -19.33 5.43 -2.34
C ALA A 163 -18.17 4.45 -2.52
N PHE A 164 -18.18 3.67 -3.60
CA PHE A 164 -17.16 2.66 -3.88
C PHE A 164 -15.77 3.28 -3.97
N VAL A 165 -15.66 4.40 -4.68
CA VAL A 165 -14.38 5.10 -4.78
C VAL A 165 -14.12 5.92 -3.51
N ALA A 166 -15.04 6.82 -3.15
CA ALA A 166 -14.77 7.89 -2.19
C ALA A 166 -14.98 7.51 -0.72
N ALA A 167 -15.53 6.34 -0.40
CA ALA A 167 -15.56 5.82 0.98
C ALA A 167 -14.45 4.77 1.22
N SER A 168 -13.54 4.58 0.27
CA SER A 168 -12.35 3.70 0.38
C SER A 168 -11.07 4.53 0.55
N CYS A 169 -9.91 3.88 0.64
CA CYS A 169 -8.62 4.58 0.65
C CYS A 169 -8.19 5.13 -0.72
N VAL A 170 -8.86 4.75 -1.82
CA VAL A 170 -8.50 5.12 -3.21
C VAL A 170 -8.24 6.63 -3.39
N PRO A 171 -9.07 7.56 -2.88
CA PRO A 171 -8.84 8.98 -3.13
C PRO A 171 -7.57 9.52 -2.47
N VAL A 172 -7.08 8.89 -1.39
CA VAL A 172 -5.80 9.28 -0.78
C VAL A 172 -4.65 9.01 -1.76
N TYR A 173 -4.75 7.98 -2.59
CA TYR A 173 -3.74 7.70 -3.63
C TYR A 173 -3.73 8.70 -4.79
N LEU A 174 -4.71 9.62 -4.89
CA LEU A 174 -4.63 10.72 -5.86
C LEU A 174 -3.41 11.61 -5.59
N VAL A 175 -3.06 11.77 -4.31
CA VAL A 175 -1.97 12.67 -3.92
C VAL A 175 -0.60 12.01 -3.95
N PHE A 176 -0.52 10.68 -3.92
CA PHE A 176 0.73 9.95 -4.08
C PHE A 176 1.21 10.04 -5.53
N LEU A 177 2.48 10.39 -5.76
CA LEU A 177 3.07 10.53 -7.10
C LEU A 177 3.54 9.18 -7.69
N THR A 178 2.65 8.19 -7.62
CA THR A 178 2.92 6.78 -7.89
C THR A 178 1.83 6.16 -8.79
N PRO A 179 2.05 4.95 -9.38
CA PRO A 179 1.16 4.42 -10.43
C PRO A 179 -0.15 3.79 -9.92
N GLU A 180 -0.49 3.92 -8.65
CA GLU A 180 -1.63 3.23 -8.02
C GLU A 180 -2.97 3.56 -8.69
N VAL A 181 -3.28 4.85 -8.86
CA VAL A 181 -4.51 5.30 -9.51
C VAL A 181 -4.54 4.85 -10.98
N PHE A 182 -3.38 4.84 -11.64
CA PHE A 182 -3.23 4.32 -12.98
C PHE A 182 -3.58 2.82 -13.07
N HIS A 183 -3.07 1.99 -12.16
CA HIS A 183 -3.43 0.56 -12.11
C HIS A 183 -4.91 0.34 -11.82
N PHE A 184 -5.47 1.07 -10.85
CA PHE A 184 -6.90 1.02 -10.54
C PHE A 184 -7.75 1.31 -11.78
N THR A 185 -7.45 2.39 -12.49
CA THR A 185 -8.19 2.78 -13.70
C THR A 185 -8.02 1.78 -14.83
N LEU A 186 -6.83 1.21 -15.05
CA LEU A 186 -6.61 0.15 -16.05
C LEU A 186 -7.51 -1.06 -15.79
N VAL A 187 -7.61 -1.50 -14.54
CA VAL A 187 -8.45 -2.66 -14.17
C VAL A 187 -9.94 -2.33 -14.34
N VAL A 188 -10.41 -1.17 -13.87
CA VAL A 188 -11.81 -0.74 -14.08
C VAL A 188 -12.14 -0.68 -15.57
N ALA A 189 -11.29 -0.04 -16.37
CA ALA A 189 -11.51 0.11 -17.80
C ALA A 189 -11.48 -1.24 -18.53
N ALA A 190 -10.56 -2.14 -18.17
CA ALA A 190 -10.49 -3.48 -18.76
C ALA A 190 -11.76 -4.30 -18.48
N TYR A 191 -12.19 -4.35 -17.21
CA TYR A 191 -13.39 -5.10 -16.84
C TYR A 191 -14.65 -4.45 -17.40
N PHE A 192 -14.70 -3.12 -17.53
CA PHE A 192 -15.77 -2.41 -18.23
C PHE A 192 -15.86 -2.82 -19.69
N LEU A 193 -14.73 -2.78 -20.43
CA LEU A 193 -14.67 -3.15 -21.84
C LEU A 193 -15.05 -4.62 -22.07
N TRP A 194 -14.70 -5.49 -21.12
CA TRP A 194 -15.07 -6.90 -21.15
C TRP A 194 -16.57 -7.13 -20.85
N LEU A 195 -17.08 -6.56 -19.75
CA LEU A 195 -18.39 -6.93 -19.19
C LEU A 195 -19.55 -6.05 -19.62
N TYR A 196 -19.31 -4.82 -20.09
CA TYR A 196 -20.41 -3.90 -20.42
C TYR A 196 -21.37 -4.49 -21.45
N LYS A 197 -20.86 -5.28 -22.41
CA LYS A 197 -21.68 -5.99 -23.41
C LYS A 197 -22.70 -6.97 -22.83
N GLU A 198 -22.49 -7.48 -21.62
CA GLU A 198 -23.41 -8.39 -20.93
C GLU A 198 -24.60 -7.66 -20.28
N VAL A 199 -24.44 -6.35 -20.03
CA VAL A 199 -25.44 -5.53 -19.31
C VAL A 199 -25.98 -4.36 -20.14
N ALA A 200 -25.39 -4.09 -21.31
CA ALA A 200 -25.70 -2.92 -22.13
C ALA A 200 -27.15 -2.97 -22.65
N PRO A 201 -27.88 -1.84 -22.63
CA PRO A 201 -29.22 -1.76 -23.20
C PRO A 201 -29.20 -1.91 -24.72
N GLU A 202 -30.32 -2.33 -25.32
CA GLU A 202 -30.42 -2.62 -26.76
C GLU A 202 -30.04 -1.42 -27.67
N GLY A 203 -30.29 -0.19 -27.21
CA GLY A 203 -29.89 1.06 -27.88
C GLY A 203 -28.56 1.68 -27.41
N GLY A 204 -27.72 0.92 -26.70
CA GLY A 204 -26.43 1.39 -26.19
C GLY A 204 -25.34 1.55 -27.28
N TYR A 205 -24.16 2.01 -26.88
CA TYR A 205 -23.03 2.24 -27.80
C TYR A 205 -22.58 0.93 -28.49
N GLY A 206 -22.91 0.76 -29.77
CA GLY A 206 -22.62 -0.47 -30.53
C GLY A 206 -21.15 -0.88 -30.51
N LEU A 207 -20.22 0.08 -30.49
CA LEU A 207 -18.78 -0.17 -30.41
C LEU A 207 -18.35 -0.82 -29.09
N LEU A 208 -18.99 -0.45 -27.97
CA LEU A 208 -18.73 -1.04 -26.65
C LEU A 208 -19.37 -2.44 -26.48
N ARG A 209 -20.30 -2.81 -27.37
CA ARG A 209 -20.89 -4.15 -27.44
C ARG A 209 -20.08 -5.10 -28.33
N ALA A 210 -19.11 -4.58 -29.08
CA ALA A 210 -18.30 -5.38 -29.99
C ALA A 210 -17.42 -6.37 -29.21
N LYS A 211 -17.26 -7.58 -29.74
CA LYS A 211 -16.35 -8.58 -29.16
C LYS A 211 -14.87 -8.14 -29.21
N ALA A 212 -14.52 -7.23 -30.10
CA ALA A 212 -13.17 -6.67 -30.19
C ALA A 212 -12.74 -5.91 -28.91
N THR A 213 -13.66 -5.46 -28.06
CA THR A 213 -13.31 -4.82 -26.78
C THR A 213 -12.57 -5.74 -25.81
N ASP A 214 -12.68 -7.06 -25.97
CA ASP A 214 -11.94 -8.04 -25.16
C ASP A 214 -10.43 -7.97 -25.44
N VAL A 215 -10.03 -7.63 -26.67
CA VAL A 215 -8.63 -7.42 -27.04
C VAL A 215 -8.08 -6.19 -26.35
N PHE A 216 -8.83 -5.08 -26.33
CA PHE A 216 -8.43 -3.87 -25.62
C PHE A 216 -8.36 -4.12 -24.10
N ALA A 217 -9.30 -4.86 -23.53
CA ALA A 217 -9.24 -5.27 -22.12
C ALA A 217 -7.97 -6.09 -21.83
N ALA A 218 -7.62 -7.04 -22.69
CA ALA A 218 -6.40 -7.82 -22.57
C ALA A 218 -5.12 -6.97 -22.67
N VAL A 219 -5.07 -5.97 -23.56
CA VAL A 219 -3.95 -5.02 -23.65
C VAL A 219 -3.80 -4.22 -22.35
N LEU A 220 -4.91 -3.68 -21.81
CA LEU A 220 -4.87 -2.89 -20.57
C LEU A 220 -4.40 -3.75 -19.37
N LEU A 221 -4.88 -5.00 -19.28
CA LEU A 221 -4.40 -5.93 -18.25
C LEU A 221 -2.94 -6.31 -18.47
N GLY A 222 -2.48 -6.50 -19.71
CA GLY A 222 -1.07 -6.75 -20.01
C GLY A 222 -0.15 -5.59 -19.59
N ILE A 223 -0.60 -4.34 -19.78
CA ILE A 223 0.09 -3.14 -19.27
C ILE A 223 0.14 -3.16 -17.73
N ALA A 224 -0.98 -3.47 -17.07
CA ALA A 224 -1.04 -3.57 -15.61
C ALA A 224 -0.12 -4.68 -15.08
N THR A 225 -0.09 -5.85 -15.73
CA THR A 225 0.79 -6.98 -15.41
C THR A 225 2.26 -6.64 -15.59
N TYR A 226 2.64 -5.92 -16.66
CA TYR A 226 4.00 -5.41 -16.78
C TYR A 226 4.35 -4.50 -15.59
N SER A 227 3.48 -3.55 -15.28
CA SER A 227 3.78 -2.55 -14.24
C SER A 227 3.75 -3.12 -12.82
N LYS A 228 2.99 -4.20 -12.59
CA LYS A 228 2.93 -4.98 -11.36
C LYS A 228 2.50 -6.42 -11.70
N PRO A 229 3.41 -7.41 -11.64
CA PRO A 229 3.13 -8.79 -12.06
C PRO A 229 1.95 -9.47 -11.36
N SER A 230 1.61 -9.05 -10.13
CA SER A 230 0.46 -9.55 -9.39
C SER A 230 -0.89 -9.40 -10.10
N HIS A 231 -1.01 -8.49 -11.08
CA HIS A 231 -2.22 -8.35 -11.90
C HIS A 231 -2.41 -9.47 -12.94
N GLY A 232 -1.41 -10.31 -13.18
CA GLY A 232 -1.46 -11.35 -14.21
C GLY A 232 -2.69 -12.25 -14.10
N LEU A 233 -3.15 -12.55 -12.89
CA LEU A 233 -4.32 -13.41 -12.67
C LEU A 233 -5.65 -12.77 -13.13
N LEU A 234 -5.71 -11.44 -13.28
CA LEU A 234 -6.94 -10.73 -13.66
C LEU A 234 -7.35 -10.97 -15.12
N ILE A 235 -6.49 -11.55 -15.97
CA ILE A 235 -6.89 -11.99 -17.32
C ILE A 235 -7.70 -13.29 -17.31
N ALA A 236 -7.57 -14.10 -16.25
CA ALA A 236 -8.18 -15.43 -16.18
C ALA A 236 -9.71 -15.41 -16.34
N PRO A 237 -10.48 -14.48 -15.73
CA PRO A 237 -11.92 -14.41 -15.94
C PRO A 237 -12.31 -14.23 -17.41
N ILE A 238 -11.58 -13.40 -18.17
CA ILE A 238 -11.85 -13.14 -19.59
C ILE A 238 -11.65 -14.43 -20.41
N VAL A 239 -10.53 -15.13 -20.18
CA VAL A 239 -10.17 -16.36 -20.89
C VAL A 239 -11.15 -17.49 -20.56
N LEU A 240 -11.36 -17.74 -19.26
CA LEU A 240 -12.22 -18.83 -18.78
C LEU A 240 -13.69 -18.60 -19.18
N TRP A 241 -14.15 -17.35 -19.20
CA TRP A 241 -15.49 -17.03 -19.69
C TRP A 241 -15.66 -17.31 -21.18
N ALA A 242 -14.67 -16.92 -22.00
CA ALA A 242 -14.70 -17.24 -23.43
C ALA A 242 -14.68 -18.75 -23.68
N TRP A 243 -13.87 -19.50 -22.93
CA TRP A 243 -13.80 -20.96 -23.03
C TRP A 243 -15.08 -21.65 -22.59
N TRP A 244 -15.72 -21.15 -21.51
CA TRP A 244 -17.03 -21.63 -21.09
C TRP A 244 -18.08 -21.46 -22.18
N ARG A 245 -18.03 -20.35 -22.92
CA ARG A 245 -18.87 -20.08 -24.09
C ARG A 245 -18.45 -20.86 -25.36
N ARG A 246 -17.50 -21.78 -25.24
CA ARG A 246 -16.89 -22.55 -26.35
C ARG A 246 -16.18 -21.68 -27.39
N GLU A 247 -15.81 -20.45 -27.04
CA GLU A 247 -15.06 -19.51 -27.88
C GLU A 247 -13.56 -19.63 -27.62
N TYR A 248 -13.00 -20.84 -27.77
CA TYR A 248 -11.62 -21.16 -27.36
C TYR A 248 -10.55 -20.26 -27.98
N LEU A 249 -10.67 -20.00 -29.29
CA LEU A 249 -9.73 -19.14 -30.00
C LEU A 249 -9.74 -17.71 -29.47
N ARG A 250 -10.90 -17.20 -29.04
CA ARG A 250 -10.99 -15.87 -28.43
C ARG A 250 -10.38 -15.83 -27.05
N GLY A 251 -10.62 -16.85 -26.22
CA GLY A 251 -9.96 -16.96 -24.93
C GLY A 251 -8.44 -17.05 -25.09
N PHE A 252 -7.96 -17.86 -26.04
CA PHE A 252 -6.53 -17.94 -26.36
C PHE A 252 -5.98 -16.60 -26.85
N ALA A 253 -6.67 -15.93 -27.78
CA ALA A 253 -6.27 -14.62 -28.28
C ALA A 253 -6.20 -13.56 -27.17
N ALA A 254 -7.18 -13.51 -26.26
CA ALA A 254 -7.16 -12.58 -25.13
C ALA A 254 -5.97 -12.85 -24.19
N GLY A 255 -5.75 -14.13 -23.82
CA GLY A 255 -4.60 -14.52 -23.01
C GLY A 255 -3.26 -14.19 -23.70
N ALA A 256 -3.12 -14.53 -24.98
CA ALA A 256 -1.93 -14.26 -25.77
C ALA A 256 -1.66 -12.76 -25.91
N VAL A 257 -2.68 -11.93 -26.17
CA VAL A 257 -2.55 -10.47 -26.26
C VAL A 257 -2.06 -9.87 -24.95
N CYS A 258 -2.60 -10.31 -23.81
CA CYS A 258 -2.14 -9.86 -22.50
C CYS A 258 -0.65 -10.20 -22.28
N VAL A 259 -0.26 -11.46 -22.54
CA VAL A 259 1.12 -11.93 -22.39
C VAL A 259 2.06 -11.20 -23.34
N VAL A 260 1.71 -11.07 -24.62
CA VAL A 260 2.51 -10.36 -25.62
C VAL A 260 2.67 -8.89 -25.24
N THR A 261 1.61 -8.22 -24.79
CA THR A 261 1.69 -6.83 -24.34
C THR A 261 2.68 -6.68 -23.18
N ALA A 262 2.58 -7.54 -22.15
CA ALA A 262 3.52 -7.51 -21.03
C ALA A 262 4.96 -7.83 -21.47
N ALA A 263 5.13 -8.85 -22.32
CA ALA A 263 6.43 -9.27 -22.85
C ALA A 263 7.11 -8.18 -23.69
N VAL A 264 6.35 -7.47 -24.53
CA VAL A 264 6.86 -6.33 -25.31
C VAL A 264 7.36 -5.24 -24.37
N LEU A 265 6.62 -4.90 -23.31
CA LEU A 265 7.03 -3.86 -22.35
C LEU A 265 8.27 -4.27 -21.53
N PHE A 266 8.38 -5.54 -21.13
CA PHE A 266 9.61 -6.09 -20.54
C PHE A 266 10.77 -6.09 -21.56
N GLY A 267 10.48 -6.38 -22.83
CA GLY A 267 11.44 -6.26 -23.94
C GLY A 267 11.96 -4.83 -24.11
N VAL A 268 11.09 -3.82 -24.08
CA VAL A 268 11.47 -2.40 -24.10
C VAL A 268 12.33 -2.05 -22.88
N THR A 269 12.02 -2.60 -21.70
CA THR A 269 12.86 -2.43 -20.49
C THR A 269 14.27 -3.00 -20.70
N ALA A 270 14.37 -4.17 -21.32
CA ALA A 270 15.64 -4.80 -21.67
C ALA A 270 16.39 -4.04 -22.76
N LEU A 271 15.70 -3.48 -23.76
CA LEU A 271 16.32 -2.62 -24.77
C LEU A 271 16.87 -1.33 -24.16
N ASN A 272 16.20 -0.77 -23.15
CA ASN A 272 16.65 0.43 -22.45
C ASN A 272 17.86 0.16 -21.55
N SER A 273 17.79 -0.87 -20.71
CA SER A 273 18.72 -1.06 -19.57
C SER A 273 19.52 -2.36 -19.60
N GLY A 274 19.28 -3.24 -20.57
CA GLY A 274 19.88 -4.58 -20.63
C GLY A 274 19.28 -5.61 -19.68
N GLU A 275 18.25 -5.25 -18.93
CA GLU A 275 17.58 -6.11 -17.96
C GLU A 275 16.08 -6.18 -18.25
N LEU A 276 15.55 -7.40 -18.37
CA LEU A 276 14.10 -7.63 -18.52
C LEU A 276 13.35 -7.16 -17.28
N ASN A 277 13.84 -7.51 -16.09
CA ASN A 277 13.22 -7.10 -14.83
C ASN A 277 13.67 -5.68 -14.45
N TYR A 278 12.77 -4.71 -14.45
CA TYR A 278 13.08 -3.35 -13.98
C TYR A 278 13.38 -3.28 -12.47
N GLN A 279 12.96 -4.28 -11.69
CA GLN A 279 13.29 -4.42 -10.26
C GLN A 279 14.44 -5.41 -9.98
N GLY A 280 15.06 -5.98 -11.02
CA GLY A 280 16.18 -6.91 -10.90
C GLY A 280 17.54 -6.28 -11.23
N GLY A 281 18.56 -7.13 -11.31
CA GLY A 281 19.94 -6.71 -11.62
C GLY A 281 20.66 -5.98 -10.47
N ASP A 282 21.73 -5.24 -10.78
CA ASP A 282 22.47 -4.40 -9.82
C ASP A 282 21.65 -3.12 -9.55
N ARG A 283 20.67 -3.26 -8.67
CA ARG A 283 19.66 -2.25 -8.33
C ARG A 283 19.79 -1.83 -6.87
N LYS A 284 19.86 -0.53 -6.66
CA LYS A 284 20.03 0.09 -5.34
C LYS A 284 19.05 1.23 -5.11
N THR A 285 18.76 1.48 -3.84
CA THR A 285 18.06 2.71 -3.39
C THR A 285 19.01 3.64 -2.65
N PHE A 286 18.76 4.94 -2.73
CA PHE A 286 19.62 6.00 -2.22
C PHE A 286 18.83 6.96 -1.32
N ILE A 287 19.43 7.35 -0.20
CA ILE A 287 18.88 8.30 0.78
C ILE A 287 20.03 9.19 1.25
N GLY A 288 19.82 10.50 1.29
CA GLY A 288 20.75 11.55 1.73
C GLY A 288 21.91 11.85 0.78
N ARG A 289 22.46 10.83 0.10
CA ARG A 289 23.55 10.95 -0.88
C ARG A 289 23.18 10.22 -2.16
N PHE A 290 23.50 10.81 -3.31
CA PHE A 290 23.01 10.34 -4.61
C PHE A 290 24.13 10.28 -5.64
N PRO A 291 24.09 9.34 -6.59
CA PRO A 291 25.02 9.39 -7.72
C PRO A 291 24.91 10.74 -8.45
N PHE A 292 26.06 11.31 -8.84
CA PHE A 292 26.18 12.65 -9.46
C PHE A 292 25.90 13.86 -8.54
N ASP A 293 25.81 13.68 -7.21
CA ASP A 293 25.61 14.80 -6.27
C ASP A 293 26.86 15.66 -6.02
N GLY A 294 28.00 15.30 -6.62
CA GLY A 294 29.28 16.02 -6.49
C GLY A 294 30.07 15.69 -5.22
N GLY A 295 29.64 14.70 -4.43
CA GLY A 295 30.43 14.16 -3.32
C GLY A 295 31.74 13.51 -3.77
N ALA A 296 32.73 13.51 -2.88
CA ALA A 296 34.04 12.88 -3.13
C ALA A 296 33.97 11.33 -3.13
N ASP A 297 32.96 10.76 -2.46
CA ASP A 297 32.75 9.32 -2.36
C ASP A 297 31.87 8.81 -3.50
N ASP A 298 32.17 7.62 -4.03
CA ASP A 298 31.27 6.92 -4.95
C ASP A 298 29.99 6.50 -4.21
N ALA A 299 28.93 7.29 -4.36
CA ALA A 299 27.64 7.05 -3.72
C ALA A 299 27.12 5.63 -3.99
N TRP A 300 27.40 5.06 -5.18
CA TRP A 300 26.96 3.72 -5.55
C TRP A 300 27.53 2.62 -4.65
N SER A 301 28.83 2.66 -4.40
CA SER A 301 29.52 1.65 -3.57
C SER A 301 29.41 1.97 -2.08
N ALA A 302 29.49 3.24 -1.68
CA ALA A 302 29.55 3.62 -0.27
C ALA A 302 28.20 3.69 0.44
N ARG A 303 27.10 4.00 -0.27
CA ARG A 303 25.80 4.35 0.37
C ARG A 303 24.58 3.66 -0.23
N GLY A 304 24.64 3.18 -1.47
CA GLY A 304 23.52 2.51 -2.10
C GLY A 304 23.13 1.21 -1.38
N ARG A 305 21.86 1.08 -1.00
CA ARG A 305 21.31 -0.15 -0.39
C ARG A 305 20.79 -1.08 -1.47
N GLU A 306 21.27 -2.32 -1.49
CA GLU A 306 20.83 -3.32 -2.46
C GLU A 306 19.36 -3.68 -2.28
N MET A 307 18.61 -3.67 -3.38
CA MET A 307 17.15 -3.89 -3.39
C MET A 307 16.75 -4.76 -4.59
N SER A 308 17.57 -5.76 -4.94
CA SER A 308 17.29 -6.66 -6.05
C SER A 308 16.29 -7.75 -5.62
N THR A 309 15.25 -7.99 -6.42
CA THR A 309 14.22 -9.02 -6.14
C THR A 309 14.51 -10.33 -6.88
N ASN A 310 15.79 -10.73 -6.98
CA ASN A 310 16.17 -11.88 -7.80
C ASN A 310 15.99 -13.22 -7.05
N ASP A 311 16.07 -13.22 -5.73
CA ASP A 311 16.02 -14.45 -4.92
C ASP A 311 14.90 -14.34 -3.87
N ALA A 312 13.96 -15.29 -3.92
CA ALA A 312 13.00 -15.49 -2.84
C ALA A 312 13.62 -16.45 -1.80
N ASP A 313 13.76 -16.02 -0.55
CA ASP A 313 14.18 -16.87 0.58
C ASP A 313 13.06 -17.89 0.88
N THR A 314 13.00 -18.92 0.03
CA THR A 314 11.93 -19.94 0.00
C THR A 314 11.88 -20.72 1.31
N ASP A 315 13.03 -20.94 1.95
CA ASP A 315 13.15 -21.62 3.23
C ASP A 315 12.53 -20.82 4.38
N SER A 316 12.65 -19.48 4.37
CA SER A 316 11.98 -18.63 5.35
C SER A 316 10.46 -18.59 5.16
N VAL A 317 9.99 -18.69 3.91
CA VAL A 317 8.57 -18.70 3.57
C VAL A 317 7.91 -20.02 3.97
N LEU A 318 8.55 -21.17 3.83
CA LEU A 318 7.91 -22.45 4.14
C LEU A 318 7.83 -22.77 5.64
N ARG A 319 8.73 -22.21 6.46
CA ARG A 319 8.70 -22.38 7.92
C ARG A 319 7.48 -21.68 8.53
N ASP A 320 6.74 -22.41 9.36
CA ASP A 320 5.51 -21.95 10.06
C ASP A 320 4.41 -21.40 9.12
N PHE A 321 4.39 -21.88 7.86
CA PHE A 321 3.47 -21.39 6.84
C PHE A 321 1.98 -21.45 7.26
N PRO A 322 1.43 -22.55 7.81
CA PRO A 322 -0.01 -22.63 8.09
C PRO A 322 -0.48 -21.60 9.11
N ASN A 323 0.29 -21.43 10.20
CA ASN A 323 -0.03 -20.49 11.27
C ASN A 323 0.07 -19.04 10.79
N ARG A 324 1.20 -18.69 10.14
CA ARG A 324 1.41 -17.35 9.56
C ARG A 324 0.36 -17.02 8.50
N PHE A 325 0.02 -17.98 7.64
CA PHE A 325 -1.01 -17.79 6.61
C PHE A 325 -2.38 -17.53 7.25
N ALA A 326 -2.76 -18.27 8.28
CA ALA A 326 -4.02 -18.05 9.00
C ALA A 326 -4.09 -16.63 9.61
N HIS A 327 -3.04 -16.20 10.32
CA HIS A 327 -2.95 -14.83 10.83
C HIS A 327 -2.99 -13.78 9.71
N ASN A 328 -2.27 -14.01 8.61
CA ASN A 328 -2.29 -13.10 7.47
C ASN A 328 -3.67 -13.02 6.79
N VAL A 329 -4.46 -14.10 6.77
CA VAL A 329 -5.85 -14.05 6.28
C VAL A 329 -6.71 -13.20 7.20
N GLU A 330 -6.59 -13.36 8.52
CA GLU A 330 -7.28 -12.52 9.50
C GLU A 330 -6.92 -11.04 9.30
N TYR A 331 -5.63 -10.74 9.26
CA TYR A 331 -5.09 -9.40 9.04
C TYR A 331 -5.47 -8.81 7.68
N PHE A 332 -5.49 -9.62 6.63
CA PHE A 332 -5.96 -9.16 5.33
C PHE A 332 -7.42 -8.73 5.38
N LEU A 333 -8.27 -9.40 6.16
CA LEU A 333 -9.70 -9.06 6.25
C LEU A 333 -9.95 -7.88 7.18
N ILE A 334 -9.44 -7.94 8.41
CA ILE A 334 -9.78 -7.03 9.50
C ILE A 334 -8.56 -6.38 10.17
N GLY A 335 -7.38 -6.46 9.55
CA GLY A 335 -6.17 -5.82 10.06
C GLY A 335 -6.29 -4.30 10.14
N ARG A 336 -5.67 -3.74 11.18
CA ARG A 336 -5.72 -2.32 11.53
C ARG A 336 -5.11 -1.39 10.48
N HIS A 337 -3.99 -1.78 9.87
CA HIS A 337 -3.23 -0.93 8.97
C HIS A 337 -3.56 -1.21 7.49
N PHE A 338 -3.90 -2.46 7.14
CA PHE A 338 -4.01 -2.89 5.74
C PHE A 338 -5.28 -3.70 5.42
N GLY A 339 -6.19 -3.88 6.39
CA GLY A 339 -7.35 -4.75 6.24
C GLY A 339 -8.34 -4.34 5.13
N PHE A 340 -8.98 -5.34 4.54
CA PHE A 340 -10.01 -5.18 3.52
C PHE A 340 -11.22 -4.39 4.04
N VAL A 341 -11.70 -4.72 5.24
CA VAL A 341 -12.85 -4.04 5.87
C VAL A 341 -12.56 -2.55 6.11
N PRO A 342 -11.49 -2.16 6.83
CA PRO A 342 -11.27 -0.74 7.14
C PRO A 342 -10.95 0.13 5.92
N TYR A 343 -10.25 -0.38 4.90
CA TYR A 343 -9.77 0.46 3.79
C TYR A 343 -10.57 0.29 2.49
N PHE A 344 -11.35 -0.80 2.37
CA PHE A 344 -12.10 -1.17 1.16
C PHE A 344 -13.54 -1.61 1.46
N PHE A 345 -14.15 -1.09 2.54
CA PHE A 345 -15.51 -1.43 2.98
C PHE A 345 -16.57 -1.49 1.86
N PRO A 346 -16.62 -0.58 0.86
CA PRO A 346 -17.60 -0.69 -0.21
C PRO A 346 -17.50 -1.99 -1.02
N GLY A 347 -16.32 -2.60 -1.08
CA GLY A 347 -16.12 -3.94 -1.65
C GLY A 347 -16.76 -5.04 -0.82
N VAL A 348 -16.78 -4.92 0.51
CA VAL A 348 -17.55 -5.81 1.39
C VAL A 348 -19.02 -5.74 1.02
N VAL A 349 -19.55 -4.53 0.81
CA VAL A 349 -20.94 -4.34 0.36
C VAL A 349 -21.15 -4.98 -1.02
N ALA A 350 -20.22 -4.83 -1.97
CA ALA A 350 -20.31 -5.46 -3.29
C ALA A 350 -20.42 -6.99 -3.19
N VAL A 351 -19.55 -7.60 -2.38
CA VAL A 351 -19.52 -9.06 -2.13
C VAL A 351 -20.81 -9.52 -1.47
N LEU A 352 -21.28 -8.84 -0.42
CA LEU A 352 -22.52 -9.19 0.28
C LEU A 352 -23.75 -9.08 -0.64
N LEU A 353 -23.86 -7.98 -1.40
CA LEU A 353 -24.94 -7.82 -2.37
C LEU A 353 -24.94 -8.94 -3.40
N TRP A 354 -23.76 -9.29 -3.92
CA TRP A 354 -23.61 -10.39 -4.89
C TRP A 354 -24.05 -11.73 -4.30
N LEU A 355 -23.53 -12.11 -3.12
CA LEU A 355 -23.86 -13.37 -2.44
C LEU A 355 -25.36 -13.50 -2.12
N LEU A 356 -26.01 -12.39 -1.77
CA LEU A 356 -27.45 -12.35 -1.47
C LEU A 356 -28.32 -12.27 -2.73
N SER A 357 -27.75 -11.94 -3.88
CA SER A 357 -28.48 -11.81 -5.14
C SER A 357 -28.75 -13.15 -5.82
N ARG A 358 -29.77 -13.17 -6.69
CA ARG A 358 -30.00 -14.30 -7.62
C ARG A 358 -28.94 -14.41 -8.71
N GLN A 359 -28.14 -13.37 -8.93
CA GLN A 359 -27.07 -13.33 -9.94
C GLN A 359 -25.77 -13.98 -9.44
N ARG A 360 -25.73 -14.52 -8.22
CA ARG A 360 -24.55 -15.22 -7.69
C ARG A 360 -24.10 -16.42 -8.51
N THR A 361 -25.03 -17.01 -9.27
CA THR A 361 -24.77 -18.15 -10.16
C THR A 361 -24.30 -17.72 -11.56
N GLU A 362 -24.27 -16.41 -11.87
CA GLU A 362 -23.69 -15.92 -13.11
C GLU A 362 -22.18 -16.20 -13.11
N LEU A 363 -21.75 -17.07 -14.03
CA LEU A 363 -20.38 -17.59 -14.01
C LEU A 363 -19.32 -16.50 -14.13
N TRP A 364 -19.54 -15.46 -14.94
CA TRP A 364 -18.56 -14.38 -15.08
C TRP A 364 -18.34 -13.63 -13.76
N ARG A 365 -19.38 -13.48 -12.91
CA ARG A 365 -19.25 -12.89 -11.56
C ARG A 365 -18.48 -13.82 -10.63
N LEU A 366 -18.77 -15.12 -10.68
CA LEU A 366 -18.00 -16.11 -9.92
C LEU A 366 -16.51 -16.08 -10.33
N LEU A 367 -16.21 -16.03 -11.63
CA LEU A 367 -14.84 -15.93 -12.14
C LEU A 367 -14.14 -14.64 -11.67
N VAL A 368 -14.83 -13.49 -11.69
CA VAL A 368 -14.32 -12.22 -11.13
C VAL A 368 -13.95 -12.40 -9.65
N PHE A 369 -14.87 -12.96 -8.86
CA PHE A 369 -14.65 -13.19 -7.43
C PHE A 369 -13.46 -14.14 -7.18
N LEU A 370 -13.39 -15.25 -7.92
CA LEU A 370 -12.29 -16.22 -7.81
C LEU A 370 -10.94 -15.60 -8.20
N ALA A 371 -10.90 -14.71 -9.20
CA ALA A 371 -9.66 -14.00 -9.55
C ALA A 371 -9.24 -13.00 -8.46
N VAL A 372 -10.19 -12.30 -7.83
CA VAL A 372 -9.90 -11.40 -6.69
C VAL A 372 -9.36 -12.20 -5.50
N VAL A 373 -10.05 -13.27 -5.11
CA VAL A 373 -9.63 -14.15 -4.00
C VAL A 373 -8.29 -14.82 -4.31
N GLY A 374 -8.12 -15.35 -5.52
CA GLY A 374 -6.85 -15.95 -5.95
C GLY A 374 -5.69 -14.95 -5.95
N SER A 375 -5.96 -13.68 -6.32
CA SER A 375 -4.93 -12.62 -6.28
C SER A 375 -4.57 -12.28 -4.83
N ALA A 376 -5.56 -12.16 -3.94
CA ALA A 376 -5.32 -11.95 -2.51
C ALA A 376 -4.52 -13.10 -1.89
N ILE A 377 -4.93 -14.36 -2.13
CA ILE A 377 -4.18 -15.55 -1.67
C ILE A 377 -2.76 -15.53 -2.23
N GLY A 378 -2.58 -15.21 -3.51
CA GLY A 378 -1.27 -15.06 -4.13
C GLY A 378 -0.38 -14.06 -3.37
N LEU A 379 -0.91 -12.90 -2.99
CA LEU A 379 -0.17 -11.92 -2.19
C LEU A 379 0.23 -12.50 -0.82
N LEU A 380 -0.70 -13.17 -0.12
CA LEU A 380 -0.43 -13.74 1.21
C LEU A 380 0.57 -14.89 1.19
N VAL A 381 0.63 -15.65 0.08
CA VAL A 381 1.54 -16.78 -0.09
C VAL A 381 2.93 -16.34 -0.54
N PHE A 382 3.01 -15.47 -1.56
CA PHE A 382 4.30 -15.08 -2.16
C PHE A 382 4.97 -13.90 -1.45
N PHE A 383 4.21 -13.06 -0.74
CA PHE A 383 4.72 -11.89 -0.01
C PHE A 383 4.23 -11.89 1.44
N PRO A 384 4.44 -12.97 2.22
CA PRO A 384 3.81 -13.12 3.53
C PRO A 384 4.19 -12.05 4.55
N TYR A 385 5.31 -11.35 4.35
CA TYR A 385 5.82 -10.29 5.23
C TYR A 385 5.61 -8.88 4.68
N SER A 386 5.08 -8.74 3.45
CA SER A 386 4.92 -7.44 2.76
C SER A 386 3.76 -7.45 1.75
N TRP A 387 2.69 -8.20 2.04
CA TRP A 387 1.57 -8.38 1.11
C TRP A 387 0.75 -7.10 0.90
N SER A 388 0.91 -6.08 1.77
CA SER A 388 0.31 -4.77 1.62
C SER A 388 1.06 -3.90 0.60
N GLY A 389 2.36 -4.14 0.41
CA GLY A 389 3.23 -3.37 -0.48
C GLY A 389 3.98 -2.21 0.17
N GLY A 390 4.39 -2.39 1.43
CA GLY A 390 5.17 -1.41 2.18
C GLY A 390 4.35 -0.62 3.19
N GLY A 391 4.98 -0.23 4.31
CA GLY A 391 4.38 0.66 5.31
C GLY A 391 4.15 2.11 4.86
N GLY A 392 4.61 2.46 3.64
CA GLY A 392 4.48 3.80 3.05
C GLY A 392 3.03 4.25 2.88
N PRO A 393 2.22 3.56 2.07
CA PRO A 393 0.85 3.99 1.79
C PRO A 393 -0.20 3.48 2.79
N PRO A 394 -1.35 4.18 2.94
CA PRO A 394 -2.45 3.70 3.78
C PRO A 394 -3.23 2.57 3.11
N GLY A 395 -3.61 1.56 3.90
CA GLY A 395 -4.31 0.39 3.38
C GLY A 395 -3.43 -0.50 2.50
N ASN A 396 -4.02 -1.55 1.92
CA ASN A 396 -3.28 -2.49 1.08
C ASN A 396 -3.06 -1.94 -0.34
N ARG A 397 -1.87 -1.38 -0.59
CA ARG A 397 -1.42 -0.84 -1.89
C ARG A 397 -1.46 -1.87 -3.02
N TYR A 398 -1.08 -3.13 -2.74
CA TYR A 398 -1.07 -4.19 -3.75
C TYR A 398 -2.46 -4.70 -4.11
N PHE A 399 -3.40 -4.67 -3.17
CA PHE A 399 -4.77 -5.07 -3.39
C PHE A 399 -5.64 -3.95 -3.98
N MET A 400 -5.24 -2.69 -3.90
CA MET A 400 -6.05 -1.54 -4.32
C MET A 400 -6.56 -1.64 -5.78
N SER A 401 -5.75 -2.12 -6.71
CA SER A 401 -6.15 -2.33 -8.11
C SER A 401 -6.95 -3.60 -8.31
N VAL A 402 -6.75 -4.64 -7.50
CA VAL A 402 -7.58 -5.86 -7.50
C VAL A 402 -8.98 -5.55 -6.94
N TYR A 403 -9.05 -4.69 -5.93
CA TYR A 403 -10.29 -4.16 -5.36
C TYR A 403 -11.21 -3.55 -6.42
N ALA A 404 -10.65 -2.90 -7.46
CA ALA A 404 -11.41 -2.36 -8.58
C ALA A 404 -12.35 -3.40 -9.23
N ALA A 405 -11.90 -4.65 -9.36
CA ALA A 405 -12.67 -5.73 -9.97
C ALA A 405 -13.92 -6.11 -9.15
N LEU A 406 -13.91 -5.89 -7.83
CA LEU A 406 -15.07 -6.17 -6.97
C LEU A 406 -16.29 -5.30 -7.31
N PHE A 407 -16.09 -4.13 -7.93
CA PHE A 407 -17.20 -3.29 -8.37
C PHE A 407 -18.15 -4.06 -9.30
N PHE A 408 -17.59 -4.90 -10.18
CA PHE A 408 -18.34 -5.67 -11.18
C PHE A 408 -19.10 -6.86 -10.58
N LEU A 409 -18.92 -7.17 -9.29
CA LEU A 409 -19.79 -8.11 -8.57
C LEU A 409 -21.15 -7.51 -8.22
N THR A 410 -21.26 -6.19 -8.20
CA THR A 410 -22.49 -5.49 -7.79
C THR A 410 -23.68 -5.89 -8.69
N PRO A 411 -24.76 -6.44 -8.13
CA PRO A 411 -25.99 -6.74 -8.88
C PRO A 411 -26.79 -5.46 -9.15
N PRO A 412 -27.83 -5.51 -10.01
CA PRO A 412 -28.72 -4.38 -10.26
C PRO A 412 -29.29 -3.77 -8.97
N LEU A 413 -29.17 -2.45 -8.83
CA LEU A 413 -29.61 -1.71 -7.65
C LEU A 413 -30.97 -1.03 -7.90
N THR A 414 -31.95 -1.35 -7.05
CA THR A 414 -33.27 -0.73 -7.07
C THR A 414 -33.42 0.42 -6.06
N SER A 415 -32.48 0.58 -5.13
CA SER A 415 -32.48 1.65 -4.12
C SER A 415 -31.07 2.19 -3.86
N THR A 416 -30.98 3.39 -3.28
CA THR A 416 -29.71 4.02 -2.88
C THR A 416 -29.12 3.46 -1.59
N LEU A 417 -29.88 2.62 -0.86
CA LEU A 417 -29.50 2.10 0.45
C LEU A 417 -28.12 1.42 0.46
N PRO A 418 -27.75 0.55 -0.49
CA PRO A 418 -26.42 -0.07 -0.45
C PRO A 418 -25.28 0.93 -0.63
N GLY A 419 -25.51 1.99 -1.40
CA GLY A 419 -24.54 3.09 -1.52
C GLY A 419 -24.40 3.89 -0.23
N LEU A 420 -25.50 4.13 0.50
CA LEU A 420 -25.47 4.77 1.81
C LEU A 420 -24.76 3.90 2.86
N VAL A 421 -25.00 2.59 2.85
CA VAL A 421 -24.29 1.63 3.73
C VAL A 421 -22.79 1.62 3.43
N ALA A 422 -22.41 1.62 2.15
CA ALA A 422 -21.01 1.73 1.74
C ALA A 422 -20.36 3.03 2.22
N TRP A 423 -21.06 4.16 2.14
CA TRP A 423 -20.60 5.44 2.70
C TRP A 423 -20.44 5.39 4.22
N LEU A 424 -21.46 4.95 4.95
CA LEU A 424 -21.44 4.92 6.42
C LEU A 424 -20.34 4.00 6.95
N GLY A 425 -20.22 2.79 6.40
CA GLY A 425 -19.21 1.83 6.84
C GLY A 425 -17.80 2.21 6.42
N GLY A 426 -17.60 2.71 5.18
CA GLY A 426 -16.28 3.15 4.72
C GLY A 426 -15.78 4.39 5.45
N SER A 427 -16.62 5.41 5.58
CA SER A 427 -16.27 6.68 6.26
C SER A 427 -15.89 6.49 7.72
N LEU A 428 -16.41 5.45 8.40
CA LEU A 428 -16.03 5.09 9.77
C LEU A 428 -14.51 4.94 9.96
N PHE A 429 -13.82 4.51 8.91
CA PHE A 429 -12.38 4.28 8.90
C PHE A 429 -11.63 5.30 8.05
N THR A 430 -12.17 5.66 6.88
CA THR A 430 -11.47 6.46 5.87
C THR A 430 -11.76 7.95 5.93
N ALA A 431 -12.79 8.43 6.63
CA ALA A 431 -13.12 9.87 6.60
C ALA A 431 -11.94 10.76 7.03
N LYS A 432 -11.23 10.39 8.10
CA LYS A 432 -10.07 11.16 8.60
C LYS A 432 -8.94 11.31 7.60
N MET A 433 -8.66 10.27 6.80
CA MET A 433 -7.64 10.35 5.75
C MET A 433 -8.13 11.15 4.54
N LEU A 434 -9.44 11.20 4.30
CA LEU A 434 -10.02 11.94 3.17
C LEU A 434 -10.22 13.42 3.46
N VAL A 435 -10.38 13.81 4.73
CA VAL A 435 -10.42 15.23 5.14
C VAL A 435 -9.07 15.91 4.90
N ASN A 436 -7.96 15.20 5.14
CA ASN A 436 -6.63 15.70 4.85
C ASN A 436 -5.75 14.60 4.21
N PRO A 437 -5.88 14.37 2.90
CA PRO A 437 -5.17 13.30 2.20
C PRO A 437 -3.65 13.52 2.16
N PHE A 438 -3.18 14.77 2.19
CA PHE A 438 -1.76 15.10 2.24
C PHE A 438 -1.13 14.69 3.57
N ALA A 439 -1.76 15.04 4.70
CA ALA A 439 -1.30 14.60 6.01
C ALA A 439 -1.38 13.06 6.14
N ALA A 440 -2.44 12.45 5.63
CA ALA A 440 -2.61 10.99 5.65
C ALA A 440 -1.51 10.25 4.85
N ALA A 441 -1.07 10.82 3.72
CA ALA A 441 0.05 10.30 2.96
C ALA A 441 1.40 10.50 3.68
N MET A 442 1.55 11.62 4.39
CA MET A 442 2.76 11.96 5.14
C MET A 442 2.88 11.27 6.50
N HIS A 443 1.77 10.87 7.11
CA HIS A 443 1.73 10.25 8.44
C HIS A 443 0.74 9.07 8.43
N PRO A 444 1.01 8.02 7.62
CA PRO A 444 0.12 6.86 7.49
C PRO A 444 -0.10 6.12 8.82
N ASN A 445 0.85 6.20 9.75
CA ASN A 445 0.74 5.58 11.08
C ASN A 445 -0.36 6.22 11.95
N GLU A 446 -0.51 7.55 11.88
CA GLU A 446 -1.52 8.28 12.66
C GLU A 446 -2.96 7.86 12.33
N ILE A 447 -3.18 7.41 11.09
CA ILE A 447 -4.48 6.89 10.65
C ILE A 447 -4.84 5.66 11.49
N ALA A 448 -3.90 4.79 11.81
CA ALA A 448 -4.19 3.58 12.58
C ALA A 448 -4.18 3.83 14.11
N SER A 449 -3.56 4.91 14.59
CA SER A 449 -3.41 5.18 16.02
C SER A 449 -4.71 5.64 16.71
N LYS A 450 -5.71 6.14 15.96
CA LYS A 450 -6.96 6.72 16.50
C LYS A 450 -8.23 6.15 15.85
N GLY A 451 -9.39 6.28 16.52
CA GLY A 451 -10.70 5.93 15.98
C GLY A 451 -11.01 4.42 15.92
N PHE A 452 -11.93 4.00 15.04
CA PHE A 452 -12.38 2.60 14.95
C PHE A 452 -11.29 1.62 14.51
N ALA A 453 -10.34 2.06 13.66
CA ALA A 453 -9.21 1.25 13.24
C ALA A 453 -8.40 0.73 14.44
N ARG A 454 -8.28 1.51 15.52
CA ARG A 454 -7.56 1.14 16.75
C ARG A 454 -8.11 -0.10 17.48
N ARG A 455 -9.37 -0.46 17.22
CA ARG A 455 -10.00 -1.65 17.81
C ARG A 455 -9.68 -2.93 17.04
N LEU A 456 -9.05 -2.81 15.88
CA LEU A 456 -8.69 -3.92 15.01
C LEU A 456 -7.32 -4.48 15.36
N PRO A 457 -7.04 -5.77 15.07
CA PRO A 457 -5.75 -6.39 15.33
C PRO A 457 -4.63 -5.72 14.54
N VAL A 458 -3.47 -5.57 15.20
CA VAL A 458 -2.23 -5.13 14.55
C VAL A 458 -1.63 -6.31 13.80
N GLU A 459 -1.19 -6.08 12.56
CA GLU A 459 -0.58 -7.07 11.69
C GLU A 459 0.85 -7.45 12.12
N VAL A 460 1.01 -8.12 13.26
CA VAL A 460 2.32 -8.42 13.87
C VAL A 460 3.23 -9.31 13.02
N THR A 461 2.67 -10.08 12.08
CA THR A 461 3.41 -10.86 11.06
C THR A 461 4.12 -9.96 10.03
N MET A 462 3.84 -8.67 10.04
CA MET A 462 4.39 -7.67 9.13
C MET A 462 5.08 -6.54 9.90
N ALA A 463 5.61 -6.78 11.11
CA ALA A 463 6.13 -5.74 11.99
C ALA A 463 7.12 -4.78 11.30
N ASN A 464 8.00 -5.31 10.43
CA ASN A 464 8.97 -4.52 9.65
C ASN A 464 8.39 -3.79 8.43
N ASP A 465 7.12 -4.02 8.10
CA ASP A 465 6.41 -3.40 6.98
C ASP A 465 5.23 -2.54 7.44
N LEU A 466 5.08 -2.32 8.75
CA LEU A 466 4.08 -1.42 9.29
C LEU A 466 4.47 0.06 9.08
N PRO A 467 3.49 0.98 9.00
CA PRO A 467 3.75 2.40 8.77
C PRO A 467 4.66 3.09 9.79
N ILE A 468 4.74 2.56 11.03
CA ILE A 468 5.62 3.08 12.07
C ILE A 468 7.11 3.10 11.65
N MET A 469 7.50 2.25 10.71
CA MET A 469 8.85 2.18 10.15
C MET A 469 9.30 3.47 9.45
N LEU A 470 8.35 4.35 9.10
CA LEU A 470 8.64 5.66 8.52
C LEU A 470 8.91 6.73 9.59
N GLU A 471 8.50 6.48 10.84
CA GLU A 471 8.64 7.42 11.96
C GLU A 471 9.89 7.06 12.76
N GLY A 472 11.06 7.24 12.15
CA GLY A 472 12.39 6.77 12.61
C GLY A 472 12.57 6.64 14.13
N PRO A 473 12.45 7.71 14.94
CA PRO A 473 12.65 7.66 16.39
C PRO A 473 11.68 6.78 17.18
N ARG A 474 10.59 6.33 16.55
CA ARG A 474 9.53 5.51 17.16
C ARG A 474 9.61 4.05 16.78
N ALA A 475 10.55 3.68 15.90
CA ALA A 475 10.80 2.32 15.46
C ALA A 475 12.25 1.93 15.77
N HIS A 476 12.50 0.65 16.03
CA HIS A 476 13.83 0.13 16.35
C HIS A 476 14.51 0.74 17.58
N GLU A 477 13.72 1.14 18.59
CA GLU A 477 14.28 1.63 19.83
C GLU A 477 14.71 0.45 20.72
N TRP A 478 16.01 0.39 21.04
CA TRP A 478 16.55 -0.67 21.90
C TRP A 478 16.16 -0.45 23.36
N PHE A 479 15.54 -1.48 23.93
CA PHE A 479 15.21 -1.54 25.35
C PHE A 479 15.71 -2.86 25.93
N SER A 480 16.81 -2.79 26.68
CA SER A 480 17.55 -3.98 27.13
C SER A 480 17.95 -4.87 25.95
N ASP A 481 17.32 -6.03 25.80
CA ASP A 481 17.59 -7.07 24.80
C ASP A 481 16.49 -7.20 23.73
N VAL A 482 15.51 -6.29 23.72
CA VAL A 482 14.41 -6.26 22.76
C VAL A 482 14.35 -4.93 22.00
N LEU A 483 13.68 -4.96 20.84
CA LEU A 483 13.36 -3.78 20.03
C LEU A 483 11.92 -3.35 20.26
N LEU A 484 11.71 -2.05 20.47
CA LEU A 484 10.40 -1.45 20.65
C LEU A 484 9.98 -0.61 19.44
N TYR A 485 8.70 -0.71 19.10
CA TYR A 485 8.03 0.13 18.11
C TYR A 485 6.77 0.74 18.72
N PHE A 486 6.73 2.06 18.82
CA PHE A 486 5.68 2.80 19.52
C PHE A 486 4.56 3.18 18.53
N LEU A 487 3.50 2.37 18.45
CA LEU A 487 2.46 2.53 17.42
C LEU A 487 1.53 3.73 17.64
N ASP A 488 1.52 4.31 18.84
CA ASP A 488 0.71 5.47 19.19
C ASP A 488 1.37 6.38 20.24
N GLU A 489 0.83 7.58 20.42
CA GLU A 489 1.42 8.65 21.24
C GLU A 489 1.23 8.45 22.75
N HIS A 490 0.65 7.35 23.21
CA HIS A 490 0.37 7.11 24.63
C HIS A 490 1.48 6.36 25.36
N ALA A 491 2.60 6.08 24.69
CA ALA A 491 3.84 5.66 25.33
C ALA A 491 4.97 6.60 24.92
N TYR A 492 5.73 7.05 25.91
CA TYR A 492 6.88 7.91 25.71
C TYR A 492 8.15 7.08 25.53
N PHE A 493 9.17 7.67 24.90
CA PHE A 493 10.43 6.99 24.65
C PHE A 493 11.10 6.51 25.93
N PRO A 494 11.89 5.42 25.86
CA PRO A 494 12.67 4.97 26.99
C PRO A 494 13.63 6.06 27.46
N GLU A 495 13.53 6.44 28.74
CA GLU A 495 14.42 7.41 29.37
C GLU A 495 15.22 6.76 30.50
N GLU A 496 16.42 7.28 30.78
CA GLU A 496 17.21 6.85 31.94
C GLU A 496 16.57 7.38 33.21
N ILE A 497 16.23 6.49 34.14
CA ILE A 497 15.45 6.83 35.34
C ILE A 497 16.26 6.74 36.63
N ASP A 498 17.50 6.25 36.57
CA ASP A 498 18.37 6.14 37.75
C ASP A 498 19.87 6.26 37.42
N PRO A 499 20.72 6.45 38.44
CA PRO A 499 22.17 6.56 38.27
C PRO A 499 22.85 5.29 37.74
N HIS A 500 22.14 4.17 37.65
CA HIS A 500 22.64 2.91 37.07
C HIS A 500 22.30 2.79 35.58
N HIS A 501 21.84 3.89 34.95
CA HIS A 501 21.46 3.96 33.55
C HIS A 501 20.36 2.96 33.15
N ARG A 502 19.51 2.55 34.11
CA ARG A 502 18.34 1.72 33.77
C ARG A 502 17.31 2.59 33.05
N LYS A 503 16.78 2.06 31.96
CA LYS A 503 15.74 2.72 31.17
C LYS A 503 14.35 2.36 31.67
N GLY A 504 13.42 3.29 31.57
CA GLY A 504 11.99 3.09 31.83
C GLY A 504 11.12 3.74 30.75
N VAL A 505 9.92 3.21 30.56
CA VAL A 505 8.95 3.68 29.57
C VAL A 505 7.75 4.24 30.32
N TRP A 506 7.44 5.52 30.10
CA TRP A 506 6.22 6.11 30.63
C TRP A 506 5.02 5.78 29.74
N ILE A 507 3.93 5.33 30.38
CA ILE A 507 2.61 5.15 29.78
C ILE A 507 1.75 6.35 30.17
N ALA A 508 1.14 7.00 29.18
CA ALA A 508 0.31 8.17 29.36
C ALA A 508 -0.99 7.85 30.11
N GLY A 509 -1.54 8.86 30.79
CA GLY A 509 -2.79 8.74 31.56
C GLY A 509 -4.08 8.90 30.74
N ASP A 510 -3.98 9.24 29.46
CA ASP A 510 -5.13 9.56 28.59
C ASP A 510 -5.46 8.49 27.54
N GLY A 511 -4.81 7.34 27.58
CA GLY A 511 -5.07 6.29 26.60
C GLY A 511 -4.41 4.95 26.90
N ARG A 512 -4.82 3.96 26.12
CA ARG A 512 -4.03 2.73 25.94
C ARG A 512 -2.77 3.09 25.16
N ALA A 513 -1.69 2.36 25.30
CA ALA A 513 -0.49 2.43 24.48
C ALA A 513 -0.28 1.07 23.83
N ASP A 514 -0.07 1.05 22.52
CA ASP A 514 0.22 -0.16 21.76
C ASP A 514 1.71 -0.13 21.33
N ILE A 515 2.52 -1.04 21.87
CA ILE A 515 3.96 -1.15 21.61
C ILE A 515 4.25 -2.52 21.01
N LEU A 516 4.91 -2.57 19.85
CA LEU A 516 5.45 -3.86 19.38
C LEU A 516 6.78 -4.13 20.07
N VAL A 517 6.91 -5.35 20.57
CA VAL A 517 8.16 -5.87 21.15
C VAL A 517 8.69 -6.94 20.20
N ARG A 518 9.93 -6.78 19.75
CA ARG A 518 10.60 -7.70 18.82
C ARG A 518 11.91 -8.23 19.39
N CYS A 519 12.14 -9.53 19.21
CA CYS A 519 13.34 -10.21 19.72
C CYS A 519 13.66 -11.46 18.90
N GLU A 520 14.89 -11.97 18.98
CA GLU A 520 15.32 -13.14 18.17
C GLU A 520 14.86 -14.49 18.74
N TRP A 521 14.37 -14.51 19.97
CA TRP A 521 13.98 -15.70 20.72
C TRP A 521 12.56 -15.57 21.28
N ALA A 522 11.92 -16.68 21.62
CA ALA A 522 10.54 -16.67 22.13
C ALA A 522 10.49 -16.23 23.59
N ILE A 523 9.74 -15.17 23.90
CA ILE A 523 9.43 -14.69 25.25
C ILE A 523 8.29 -15.53 25.84
N ASP A 524 8.48 -16.00 27.07
CA ASP A 524 7.43 -16.63 27.90
C ASP A 524 6.60 -15.59 28.65
N HIS A 525 7.28 -14.67 29.33
CA HIS A 525 6.68 -13.54 30.03
C HIS A 525 7.63 -12.34 30.13
N LEU A 526 7.08 -11.17 30.44
CA LEU A 526 7.83 -10.02 30.91
C LEU A 526 7.76 -9.97 32.43
N GLN A 527 8.89 -9.83 33.09
CA GLN A 527 8.93 -9.42 34.50
C GLN A 527 8.87 -7.90 34.53
N VAL A 528 7.73 -7.34 34.94
CA VAL A 528 7.44 -5.91 34.90
C VAL A 528 7.56 -5.32 36.30
N THR A 529 8.22 -4.18 36.44
CA THR A 529 8.16 -3.32 37.62
C THR A 529 7.51 -2.00 37.22
N ALA A 530 6.34 -1.72 37.80
CA ALA A 530 5.56 -0.52 37.53
C ALA A 530 5.50 0.39 38.77
N GLU A 531 5.61 1.69 38.57
CA GLU A 531 5.48 2.69 39.63
C GLU A 531 4.78 3.96 39.13
N SER A 532 4.16 4.69 40.04
CA SER A 532 3.50 5.97 39.75
C SER A 532 3.58 6.87 40.99
N PRO A 533 3.71 8.20 40.84
CA PRO A 533 3.60 9.13 41.95
C PRO A 533 2.14 9.43 42.33
N ILE A 534 1.17 8.92 41.58
CA ILE A 534 -0.26 9.06 41.85
C ILE A 534 -0.91 7.69 42.07
N THR A 535 -2.11 7.69 42.65
CA THR A 535 -2.95 6.50 42.69
C THR A 535 -3.52 6.24 41.31
N THR A 536 -3.25 5.08 40.73
CA THR A 536 -3.75 4.69 39.40
C THR A 536 -3.87 3.17 39.29
N THR A 537 -4.65 2.68 38.33
CA THR A 537 -4.64 1.27 37.96
C THR A 537 -3.85 1.10 36.67
N PHE A 538 -2.81 0.26 36.73
CA PHE A 538 -2.05 -0.14 35.56
C PHE A 538 -2.65 -1.41 34.96
N VAL A 539 -3.05 -1.33 33.70
CA VAL A 539 -3.58 -2.46 32.92
C VAL A 539 -2.59 -2.77 31.81
N VAL A 540 -2.05 -3.98 31.78
CA VAL A 540 -1.03 -4.37 30.79
C VAL A 540 -1.26 -5.80 30.29
N SER A 541 -1.06 -6.02 28.99
CA SER A 541 -1.18 -7.33 28.36
C SER A 541 -0.18 -7.49 27.22
N MET A 542 0.24 -8.73 26.97
CA MET A 542 1.13 -9.08 25.86
C MET A 542 0.61 -10.33 25.12
N GLY A 543 -0.70 -10.36 24.84
CA GLY A 543 -1.38 -11.43 24.12
C GLY A 543 -1.91 -12.58 25.00
N ALA A 544 -1.09 -13.20 25.86
CA ALA A 544 -1.49 -14.40 26.62
C ALA A 544 -2.31 -14.13 27.90
N GLY A 545 -2.36 -12.89 28.37
CA GLY A 545 -3.09 -12.51 29.58
C GLY A 545 -3.05 -11.01 29.83
N GLU A 546 -3.99 -10.53 30.64
CA GLU A 546 -4.07 -9.14 31.11
C GLU A 546 -3.80 -9.10 32.63
N SER A 547 -2.88 -8.24 33.04
CA SER A 547 -2.58 -7.95 34.44
C SER A 547 -3.17 -6.57 34.79
N ARG A 548 -3.91 -6.51 35.91
CA ARG A 548 -4.49 -5.26 36.46
C ARG A 548 -3.94 -5.01 37.85
N ILE A 549 -3.14 -3.97 38.01
CA ILE A 549 -2.41 -3.69 39.24
C ILE A 549 -2.79 -2.31 39.75
N ALA A 550 -3.34 -2.23 40.96
CA ALA A 550 -3.55 -0.96 41.64
C ALA A 550 -2.20 -0.46 42.16
N LEU A 551 -1.76 0.70 41.70
CA LEU A 551 -0.52 1.34 42.11
C LEU A 551 -0.80 2.42 43.15
N VAL A 552 0.03 2.43 44.19
CA VAL A 552 0.01 3.41 45.27
C VAL A 552 1.23 4.33 45.09
N PRO A 553 1.08 5.65 45.30
CA PRO A 553 2.17 6.61 45.18
C PRO A 553 3.48 6.15 45.83
N GLY A 554 4.56 6.13 45.06
CA GLY A 554 5.91 5.83 45.55
C GLY A 554 6.16 4.38 45.98
N LYS A 555 5.23 3.45 45.71
CA LYS A 555 5.39 2.01 45.98
C LYS A 555 5.43 1.22 44.67
N PRO A 556 6.62 0.85 44.17
CA PRO A 556 6.74 0.03 42.97
C PRO A 556 6.10 -1.36 43.19
N ALA A 557 5.45 -1.88 42.15
CA ALA A 557 4.89 -3.23 42.11
C ALA A 557 5.60 -4.05 41.03
N THR A 558 6.01 -5.27 41.36
CA THR A 558 6.63 -6.22 40.42
C THR A 558 5.72 -7.42 40.20
N PHE A 559 5.50 -7.79 38.95
CA PHE A 559 4.61 -8.87 38.54
C PHE A 559 4.94 -9.36 37.13
N ASP A 560 4.46 -10.54 36.77
CA ASP A 560 4.70 -11.13 35.46
C ASP A 560 3.55 -10.85 34.48
N VAL A 561 3.88 -10.60 33.22
CA VAL A 561 2.94 -10.44 32.11
C VAL A 561 3.24 -11.52 31.08
N LYS A 562 2.36 -12.53 30.99
CA LYS A 562 2.53 -13.63 30.02
C LYS A 562 2.51 -13.11 28.58
N ALA A 563 3.40 -13.65 27.76
CA ALA A 563 3.56 -13.26 26.37
C ALA A 563 3.01 -14.32 25.42
N SER A 564 2.30 -13.88 24.38
CA SER A 564 1.96 -14.68 23.20
C SER A 564 2.30 -13.86 21.97
N GLY A 565 3.26 -14.35 21.19
CA GLY A 565 3.79 -13.67 20.02
C GLY A 565 3.76 -14.56 18.80
N VAL A 566 3.97 -13.93 17.65
CA VAL A 566 4.02 -14.61 16.36
C VAL A 566 5.45 -14.59 15.85
N ARG A 567 5.87 -15.69 15.24
CA ARG A 567 7.18 -15.76 14.59
C ARG A 567 7.16 -14.94 13.30
N ASP A 568 8.06 -13.98 13.19
CA ASP A 568 8.27 -13.13 12.02
C ASP A 568 9.69 -13.31 11.48
N GLN A 569 9.82 -13.89 10.28
CA GLN A 569 11.07 -14.28 9.61
C GLN A 569 12.08 -14.99 10.51
N ARG A 570 12.97 -14.23 11.16
CA ARG A 570 14.07 -14.68 12.04
C ARG A 570 13.92 -14.21 13.50
N SER A 571 12.76 -13.66 13.84
CA SER A 571 12.45 -13.08 15.14
C SER A 571 11.03 -13.44 15.59
N TYR A 572 10.66 -13.00 16.78
CA TYR A 572 9.32 -13.05 17.33
C TYR A 572 8.82 -11.63 17.53
N ALA A 573 7.55 -11.40 17.21
CA ALA A 573 6.88 -10.13 17.37
C ALA A 573 5.68 -10.29 18.32
N TYR A 574 5.54 -9.34 19.22
CA TYR A 574 4.51 -9.32 20.26
C TYR A 574 3.86 -7.94 20.30
N LEU A 575 2.57 -7.88 20.65
CA LEU A 575 1.87 -6.63 20.92
C LEU A 575 1.73 -6.44 22.43
N LEU A 576 2.50 -5.52 23.00
CA LEU A 576 2.35 -5.06 24.37
C LEU A 576 1.33 -3.92 24.40
N SER A 577 0.19 -4.14 25.05
CA SER A 577 -0.83 -3.11 25.29
C SER A 577 -0.76 -2.69 26.76
N ALA A 578 -0.58 -1.40 27.03
CA ALA A 578 -0.45 -0.86 28.38
C ALA A 578 -1.38 0.34 28.58
N ARG A 579 -1.95 0.55 29.77
CA ARG A 579 -2.83 1.68 30.06
C ARG A 579 -2.72 2.08 31.52
N SER A 580 -2.62 3.38 31.77
CA SER A 580 -2.91 3.99 33.08
C SER A 580 -4.35 4.49 33.09
N THR A 581 -5.08 4.31 34.19
CA THR A 581 -6.44 4.88 34.33
C THR A 581 -6.44 6.37 34.63
N GLU A 582 -5.40 6.85 35.31
CA GLU A 582 -5.20 8.24 35.68
C GLU A 582 -3.89 8.80 35.09
N GLY A 583 -3.79 10.12 35.01
CA GLY A 583 -2.60 10.83 34.57
C GLY A 583 -2.28 12.02 35.44
N PHE A 584 -1.02 12.45 35.41
CA PHE A 584 -0.54 13.66 36.04
C PHE A 584 0.46 14.36 35.13
N THR A 585 0.64 15.65 35.34
CA THR A 585 1.67 16.43 34.67
C THR A 585 2.73 16.81 35.71
N PRO A 586 4.00 16.41 35.54
CA PRO A 586 5.04 16.67 36.53
C PRO A 586 5.15 18.14 36.92
N ARG A 587 5.08 19.08 35.96
CA ARG A 587 5.08 20.53 36.22
C ARG A 587 3.99 20.99 37.20
N LEU A 588 2.82 20.35 37.18
CA LEU A 588 1.69 20.71 38.04
C LEU A 588 1.83 20.09 39.45
N HIS A 589 2.63 19.03 39.59
CA HIS A 589 2.89 18.36 40.86
C HIS A 589 4.15 18.93 41.55
N ASP A 590 5.17 19.28 40.77
CA ASP A 590 6.41 19.90 41.21
C ASP A 590 6.68 21.16 40.35
N PRO A 591 6.53 22.37 40.91
CA PRO A 591 6.82 23.62 40.22
C PRO A 591 8.29 23.79 39.78
N ALA A 592 9.21 22.95 40.24
CA ALA A 592 10.59 22.93 39.76
C ALA A 592 10.78 22.08 38.48
N SER A 593 9.86 21.16 38.19
CA SER A 593 9.90 20.36 36.97
C SER A 593 9.55 21.21 35.74
N ASN A 594 10.20 20.94 34.60
CA ASN A 594 9.85 21.54 33.29
C ASN A 594 9.10 20.55 32.38
N ASP A 595 8.70 19.39 32.91
CA ASP A 595 8.04 18.34 32.14
C ASP A 595 6.52 18.56 32.09
N PHE A 596 6.02 18.80 30.88
CA PHE A 596 4.61 19.03 30.56
C PHE A 596 3.90 17.79 30.00
N ARG A 597 4.57 16.63 29.95
CA ARG A 597 3.97 15.38 29.49
C ARG A 597 2.82 14.96 30.40
N ASN A 598 1.83 14.27 29.84
CA ASN A 598 0.79 13.59 30.58
C ASN A 598 1.28 12.18 30.92
N LEU A 599 1.83 12.01 32.13
CA LEU A 599 2.41 10.75 32.61
C LEU A 599 1.40 9.99 33.47
N GLY A 600 1.39 8.67 33.40
CA GLY A 600 0.53 7.82 34.24
C GLY A 600 1.35 6.84 35.06
N VAL A 601 2.00 5.90 34.37
CA VAL A 601 2.78 4.82 34.99
C VAL A 601 4.15 4.73 34.35
N LEU A 602 5.19 4.66 35.16
CA LEU A 602 6.53 4.31 34.73
C LEU A 602 6.68 2.80 34.75
N MET A 603 6.92 2.21 33.58
CA MET A 603 7.08 0.78 33.39
C MET A 603 8.55 0.45 33.08
N ARG A 604 9.10 -0.50 33.84
CA ARG A 604 10.32 -1.22 33.51
C ARG A 604 9.99 -2.67 33.26
N PHE A 605 10.73 -3.33 32.39
CA PHE A 605 10.59 -4.77 32.25
C PHE A 605 11.87 -5.46 31.78
N THR A 606 11.96 -6.75 32.07
CA THR A 606 12.94 -7.66 31.48
C THR A 606 12.17 -8.79 30.81
N ALA A 607 12.56 -9.13 29.57
CA ALA A 607 11.95 -10.26 28.87
C ALA A 607 12.57 -11.57 29.35
N VAL A 608 11.74 -12.59 29.60
CA VAL A 608 12.19 -13.91 30.04
C VAL A 608 11.94 -14.92 28.93
N ALA A 609 12.98 -15.67 28.57
CA ALA A 609 12.93 -16.66 27.49
C ALA A 609 12.04 -17.86 27.85
N ALA A 610 11.28 -18.33 26.86
CA ALA A 610 10.60 -19.61 26.93
C ALA A 610 11.60 -20.76 27.02
N ALA A 611 11.29 -21.75 27.86
CA ALA A 611 12.05 -22.98 27.94
C ALA A 611 12.09 -23.64 26.54
N ARG A 612 13.30 -24.04 26.13
CA ARG A 612 13.54 -24.66 24.81
C ARG A 612 12.91 -26.04 24.69
#